data_AF-A0A658NUF4-F1
#
_entry.id   AF-A0A658NUF4-F1
#
_cell.length_a   1.000
_cell.length_b   1.000
_cell.length_c   1.000
_cell.angle_alpha   90.00
_cell.angle_beta   90.00
_cell.angle_gamma   90.00
#
_symmetry.space_group_name_H-M   'P 1'
#
loop_
_entity.id
_entity.type
_entity.pdbx_description
1 polymer ?
#
loop_
_entity_poly.entity_id
_entity_poly.type
_entity_poly.pdbx_seq_one_letter_code
_entity_poly.pdbx_strand_id
1 'polypeptide(L)' 'TLTYAEVDDVSGYIGNFQVKIRRKQTYVDWNKCTGCGDCAAKCPSKTPDEFNMGLSDRRAAFIMFPQAVPKKAVIDI' A
#
# COMPACT_ATOMS: atom_id res chain seq x y z
N THR A 1 -6.03 8.46 6.84
CA THR A 1 -5.82 7.09 7.36
C THR A 1 -4.35 6.75 7.28
N LEU A 2 -3.77 6.23 8.36
CA LEU A 2 -2.38 5.76 8.44
C LEU A 2 -2.29 4.32 7.89
N THR A 3 -2.54 4.15 6.60
CA THR A 3 -2.38 2.87 5.89
C THR A 3 -1.18 2.95 4.97
N TYR A 4 -0.52 1.80 4.77
CA TYR A 4 0.77 1.74 4.05
C TYR A 4 1.85 2.59 4.73
N ALA A 5 1.91 2.50 6.06
CA ALA A 5 2.86 3.19 6.91
C ALA A 5 3.46 2.21 7.92
N GLU A 6 4.69 2.45 8.33
CA GLU A 6 5.39 1.66 9.33
C GLU A 6 5.97 2.57 10.41
N VAL A 7 6.20 2.00 11.58
CA VAL A 7 6.86 2.71 12.68
C VAL A 7 8.35 2.67 12.44
N ASP A 8 8.97 3.85 12.42
CA ASP A 8 10.39 4.02 12.16
C ASP A 8 11.17 4.12 13.47
N ASP A 9 10.60 4.79 14.46
CA ASP A 9 11.25 5.04 15.75
C ASP A 9 10.21 5.23 16.86
N VAL A 10 10.49 4.71 18.05
CA VAL A 10 9.66 4.88 19.25
C VAL A 10 10.57 5.36 20.36
N SER A 11 10.29 6.56 20.88
CA SER A 11 11.04 7.18 21.96
C SER A 11 10.11 7.59 23.10
N GLY A 12 10.70 7.88 24.27
CA GLY A 12 9.97 8.29 25.46
C GLY A 12 9.85 7.18 26.51
N TYR A 13 8.83 7.29 27.37
CA TYR A 13 8.62 6.41 28.51
C TYR A 13 7.13 6.17 28.74
N ILE A 14 6.80 5.28 29.68
CA ILE A 14 5.41 4.90 29.99
C ILE A 14 4.55 6.14 30.22
N GLY A 15 3.52 6.31 29.38
CA GLY A 15 2.58 7.44 29.41
C GLY A 15 2.93 8.61 28.48
N ASN A 16 4.17 8.70 27.98
CA ASN A 16 4.62 9.74 27.05
C ASN A 16 5.52 9.14 25.96
N PHE A 17 4.88 8.49 24.98
CA PHE A 17 5.59 7.96 23.81
C PHE A 17 5.53 8.95 22.65
N GLN A 18 6.68 9.16 22.02
CA GLN A 18 6.78 9.87 20.75
C GLN A 18 7.21 8.89 19.67
N VAL A 19 6.30 8.66 18.73
CA VAL A 19 6.45 7.66 17.66
C VAL A 19 6.64 8.38 16.33
N LYS A 20 7.73 8.07 15.62
CA LYS A 20 7.91 8.48 14.22
C LYS A 20 7.31 7.40 13.33
N ILE A 21 6.35 7.80 12.49
CA ILE A 21 5.67 6.91 11.55
C ILE A 21 6.10 7.29 10.14
N ARG A 22 6.77 6.36 9.45
CA ARG A 22 7.13 6.52 8.04
C ARG A 22 5.98 6.03 7.17
N ARG A 23 5.36 6.95 6.44
CA ARG A 23 4.40 6.59 5.39
C ARG A 23 5.16 6.21 4.12
N LYS A 24 5.00 4.98 3.66
CA LYS A 24 5.66 4.51 2.44
C LYS A 24 5.10 5.27 1.23
N GLN A 25 5.98 5.54 0.26
CA GLN A 25 5.58 6.22 -0.95
C GLN A 25 4.73 5.29 -1.82
N THR A 26 3.53 5.72 -2.16
CA THR A 26 2.57 4.90 -2.92
C THR A 26 2.65 5.14 -4.43
N TYR A 27 3.42 6.16 -4.84
CA TYR A 27 3.55 6.68 -6.22
C TYR A 27 2.21 7.01 -6.93
N VAL A 28 1.12 7.04 -6.16
CA VAL A 28 -0.23 7.38 -6.59
C VAL A 28 -0.78 8.39 -5.60
N ASP A 29 -1.34 9.49 -6.11
CA ASP A 29 -2.06 10.46 -5.29
C ASP A 29 -3.37 9.83 -4.78
N TRP A 30 -3.39 9.45 -3.51
CA TRP A 30 -4.54 8.82 -2.88
C TRP A 30 -5.74 9.75 -2.71
N ASN A 31 -5.56 11.08 -2.77
CA ASN A 31 -6.69 12.01 -2.74
C ASN A 31 -7.44 12.00 -4.07
N LYS A 32 -6.71 11.82 -5.18
CA LYS A 32 -7.28 11.74 -6.54
C LYS A 32 -7.66 10.33 -6.97
N CYS A 33 -7.09 9.31 -6.35
CA CYS A 33 -7.35 7.91 -6.69
C CYS A 33 -8.80 7.51 -6.37
N THR A 34 -9.55 7.07 -7.37
CA THR A 34 -10.94 6.60 -7.23
C THR A 34 -11.04 5.10 -6.92
N GLY A 35 -9.94 4.36 -7.04
CA GLY A 35 -9.93 2.91 -6.87
C GLY A 35 -10.60 2.14 -8.02
N CYS A 36 -10.62 2.70 -9.24
CA CYS A 36 -11.23 2.09 -10.42
C CYS A 36 -10.55 0.79 -10.88
N GLY A 37 -9.23 0.67 -10.70
CA GLY A 37 -8.46 -0.53 -11.08
C GLY A 37 -7.93 -0.55 -12.52
N ASP A 38 -8.21 0.47 -13.34
CA ASP A 38 -7.73 0.54 -14.74
C ASP A 38 -6.20 0.50 -14.85
N CYS A 39 -5.51 1.06 -13.85
CA CYS A 39 -4.06 1.04 -13.77
C CYS A 39 -3.51 -0.39 -13.63
N ALA A 40 -4.19 -1.26 -12.88
CA ALA A 40 -3.81 -2.66 -12.74
C ALA A 40 -4.09 -3.44 -14.03
N ALA A 41 -5.21 -3.18 -14.70
CA ALA A 41 -5.58 -3.86 -15.94
C ALA A 41 -4.59 -3.62 -17.09
N LYS A 42 -4.06 -2.39 -17.20
CA LYS A 42 -3.12 -2.00 -18.26
C LYS A 42 -1.65 -2.27 -17.95
N CYS A 43 -1.32 -2.60 -16.69
CA CYS A 43 0.06 -2.75 -16.28
C CYS A 43 0.69 -4.01 -16.91
N PRO A 44 1.82 -3.88 -17.65
CA PRO A 44 2.46 -5.04 -18.28
C PRO A 44 3.25 -5.90 -17.28
N SER A 45 3.69 -5.32 -16.16
CA SER A 45 4.49 -6.01 -15.15
C SER A 45 3.72 -7.16 -14.49
N LYS A 46 4.46 -8.18 -14.04
CA LYS A 46 3.97 -9.32 -13.27
C LYS A 46 4.96 -9.61 -12.14
N THR A 47 4.46 -9.63 -10.92
CA THR A 47 5.22 -9.90 -9.71
C THR A 47 4.42 -10.88 -8.87
N PRO A 48 5.04 -11.83 -8.14
CA PRO A 48 4.31 -12.71 -7.24
C PRO A 48 3.44 -11.92 -6.26
N ASP A 49 2.20 -12.37 -6.08
CA ASP A 49 1.24 -11.73 -5.18
C ASP A 49 1.48 -12.15 -3.72
N GLU A 50 1.97 -11.22 -2.91
CA GLU A 50 2.19 -11.40 -1.48
C GLU A 50 0.90 -11.73 -0.72
N PHE A 51 -0.25 -11.20 -1.14
CA PHE A 51 -1.53 -11.49 -0.48
C PHE A 51 -1.94 -12.95 -0.69
N ASN A 52 -1.68 -13.49 -1.88
CA ASN A 52 -1.97 -14.88 -2.24
C ASN A 52 -0.78 -15.82 -1.97
N MET A 53 0.20 -15.41 -1.15
CA MET A 53 1.38 -16.23 -0.80
C MET A 53 2.16 -16.74 -2.03
N GLY A 54 2.19 -15.95 -3.10
CA GLY A 54 2.88 -16.30 -4.36
C GLY A 54 2.18 -17.36 -5.22
N LEU A 55 0.93 -17.71 -4.91
CA LEU A 55 0.13 -18.65 -5.72
C LEU A 55 -0.45 -18.01 -6.99
N SER A 56 -0.39 -16.69 -7.09
CA SER A 56 -0.83 -15.91 -8.24
C SER A 56 0.12 -14.74 -8.50
N ASP A 57 0.05 -14.17 -9.71
CA ASP A 57 0.79 -12.96 -10.06
C ASP A 57 -0.09 -11.73 -9.83
N ARG A 58 0.47 -10.72 -9.17
CA ARG A 58 -0.03 -9.34 -9.15
C ARG A 58 0.68 -8.49 -10.19
N ARG A 59 0.12 -7.30 -10.42
CA ARG A 59 0.70 -6.26 -11.27
C ARG A 59 1.52 -5.29 -10.42
N ALA A 60 2.41 -4.53 -11.05
CA ALA A 60 3.16 -3.48 -10.35
C ALA A 60 2.24 -2.38 -9.81
N ALA A 61 1.22 -1.98 -10.58
CA ALA A 61 0.11 -1.16 -10.10
C ALA A 61 -1.01 -2.08 -9.62
N PHE A 62 -1.36 -2.06 -8.34
CA PHE A 62 -2.35 -2.98 -7.80
C PHE A 62 -3.17 -2.37 -6.65
N ILE A 63 -4.29 -3.03 -6.35
CA ILE A 63 -5.06 -2.90 -5.12
C ILE A 63 -4.99 -4.29 -4.47
N MET A 64 -4.61 -4.38 -3.20
CA MET A 64 -4.28 -5.67 -2.55
C MET A 64 -5.36 -6.75 -2.72
N PHE A 65 -6.63 -6.36 -2.57
CA PHE A 65 -7.78 -7.22 -2.84
C PHE A 65 -9.02 -6.35 -3.15
N PRO A 66 -10.07 -6.89 -3.78
CA PRO A 66 -11.19 -6.09 -4.29
C PRO A 66 -11.95 -5.27 -3.23
N GLN A 67 -11.98 -5.75 -1.99
CA GLN A 67 -12.62 -5.12 -0.83
C GLN A 67 -11.62 -4.38 0.09
N ALA A 68 -10.43 -4.04 -0.39
CA ALA A 68 -9.43 -3.34 0.42
C ALA A 68 -9.95 -1.99 0.94
N VAL A 69 -9.67 -1.70 2.21
CA VAL A 69 -9.99 -0.44 2.87
C VAL A 69 -8.70 0.22 3.36
N PRO A 70 -8.34 1.42 2.87
CA PRO A 70 -8.99 2.20 1.81
C PRO A 70 -8.77 1.58 0.42
N LYS A 71 -9.77 1.68 -0.47
CA LYS A 71 -9.70 1.16 -1.84
C LYS A 71 -8.85 2.08 -2.72
N LYS A 72 -7.54 2.04 -2.53
CA LYS A 72 -6.55 2.89 -3.20
C LYS A 72 -5.48 2.03 -3.86
N ALA A 73 -5.07 2.44 -5.05
CA ALA A 73 -3.99 1.78 -5.77
C ALA A 73 -2.62 2.19 -5.19
N VAL A 74 -1.69 1.25 -5.27
CA VAL A 74 -0.27 1.46 -4.99
C VAL A 74 0.51 0.97 -6.21
N ILE A 75 1.60 1.66 -6.53
CA ILE A 75 2.56 1.19 -7.52
C ILE A 75 3.81 0.74 -6.76
N ASP A 76 4.24 -0.48 -7.03
CA ASP A 76 5.39 -1.12 -6.44
C ASP A 76 6.18 -1.81 -7.57
N ILE A 77 7.48 -1.53 -7.65
CA ILE A 77 8.38 -1.97 -8.75
C ILE A 77 9.21 -3.17 -8.30
#